data_AF-A0A2S1PUY1-F1
#
_entry.id   AF-A0A2S1PUY1-F1
#
_cell.length_a   1.000
_cell.length_b   1.000
_cell.length_c   1.000
_cell.angle_alpha   90.00
_cell.angle_beta   90.00
_cell.angle_gamma   90.00
#
_symmetry.space_group_name_H-M   'P 1'
#
loop_
_entity.id
_entity.type
_entity.pdbx_description
1 polymer ?
#
loop_
_entity_poly.entity_id
_entity_poly.type
_entity_poly.pdbx_seq_one_letter_code
_entity_poly.pdbx_strand_id
1 'polypeptide(L)' 'MFDITWILTRLGGILFFSGILLDIEIIVLIIGLALLHINLGLKTILIDYIHIKKIKITLLFLIRISSIEISRCLIELLL' A
#
# COMPACT_ATOMS: atom_id res chain seq x y z
N MET A 1 16.73 -8.15 -42.19
CA MET A 1 17.29 -9.34 -41.52
C MET A 1 17.19 -9.08 -40.03
N PHE A 2 16.54 -9.96 -39.29
CA PHE A 2 16.52 -9.87 -37.83
C PHE A 2 17.90 -10.30 -37.33
N ASP A 3 18.62 -9.38 -36.70
CA ASP A 3 19.89 -9.68 -36.05
C ASP A 3 19.70 -9.71 -34.53
N ILE A 4 20.74 -10.16 -33.83
CA ILE A 4 20.70 -10.29 -32.36
C ILE A 4 20.47 -8.92 -31.71
N THR A 5 20.99 -7.84 -32.30
CA THR A 5 20.83 -6.48 -31.76
C THR A 5 19.38 -6.01 -31.81
N TRP A 6 18.66 -6.28 -32.90
CA TRP A 6 17.23 -5.97 -33.03
C TRP A 6 16.38 -6.73 -32.02
N ILE A 7 16.68 -8.00 -31.75
CA ILE A 7 15.95 -8.81 -30.76
C ILE A 7 16.24 -8.30 -29.35
N LEU A 8 17.51 -8.05 -29.02
CA LEU A 8 17.91 -7.56 -27.69
C LEU A 8 17.31 -6.20 -27.36
N THR A 9 17.25 -5.28 -28.33
CA THR A 9 16.64 -3.96 -28.12
C THR A 9 15.14 -4.06 -27.85
N ARG A 10 14.42 -4.95 -28.53
CA ARG A 10 12.99 -5.20 -28.26
C ARG A 10 12.76 -5.86 -26.90
N LEU A 11 13.55 -6.88 -26.56
CA LEU A 11 13.49 -7.53 -25.24
C LEU A 11 13.84 -6.56 -24.12
N GLY A 12 14.84 -5.70 -24.31
CA GLY A 12 15.21 -4.67 -23.35
C GLY A 12 14.05 -3.72 -23.05
N GLY A 13 13.32 -3.28 -24.08
CA GLY A 13 12.12 -2.45 -23.89
C GLY A 13 11.00 -3.17 -23.12
N ILE A 14 10.75 -4.44 -23.43
CA ILE A 14 9.73 -5.26 -22.73
C ILE A 14 10.11 -5.44 -21.26
N LEU A 15 11.36 -5.81 -20.98
CA LEU A 15 11.84 -6.02 -19.61
C LEU A 15 11.85 -4.73 -18.81
N PHE A 16 12.24 -3.61 -19.41
CA PHE A 16 12.20 -2.30 -18.76
C PHE A 16 10.77 -1.92 -18.34
N PHE A 17 9.81 -2.05 -19.26
CA PHE A 17 8.42 -1.74 -18.96
C PHE A 17 7.83 -2.71 -17.92
N SER A 18 8.14 -4.00 -18.04
CA SER A 18 7.73 -5.00 -17.05
C SER A 18 8.34 -4.75 -15.67
N GLY A 19 9.58 -4.27 -15.60
CA GLY A 19 10.25 -3.88 -14.36
C GLY A 19 9.51 -2.75 -13.65
N ILE A 20 9.17 -1.68 -14.39
CA ILE A 20 8.39 -0.56 -13.85
C ILE A 20 7.05 -1.03 -13.27
N LEU A 21 6.33 -1.90 -13.97
CA LEU A 21 5.05 -2.43 -13.48
C LEU A 21 5.22 -3.23 -12.19
N LEU A 22 6.26 -4.06 -12.13
CA LEU A 22 6.57 -4.87 -10.96
C LEU A 22 6.99 -4.02 -9.76
N ASP A 23 7.76 -2.95 -9.99
CA ASP A 23 8.14 -1.99 -8.94
C ASP A 23 6.91 -1.30 -8.35
N ILE A 24 5.97 -0.84 -9.19
CA ILE A 24 4.70 -0.24 -8.75
C ILE A 24 3.88 -1.27 -7.95
N GLU A 25 3.77 -2.50 -8.42
CA GLU A 25 3.05 -3.56 -7.70
C GLU A 25 3.63 -3.81 -6.31
N ILE A 26 4.97 -3.89 -6.19
CA ILE A 26 5.64 -4.07 -4.90
C ILE A 26 5.36 -2.89 -3.97
N ILE A 27 5.42 -1.65 -4.46
CA ILE A 27 5.11 -0.46 -3.66
C ILE A 27 3.68 -0.51 -3.13
N VAL A 28 2.71 -0.80 -4.00
CA VAL A 28 1.29 -0.90 -3.62
C VAL A 28 1.07 -2.02 -2.61
N LEU A 29 1.73 -3.17 -2.78
CA LEU A 29 1.66 -4.30 -1.87
C LEU A 29 2.18 -3.93 -0.48
N ILE A 30 3.36 -3.31 -0.40
CA ILE A 30 3.97 -2.90 0.88
C ILE A 30 3.08 -1.89 1.60
N ILE A 31 2.58 -0.88 0.88
CA ILE A 31 1.68 0.13 1.45
C ILE A 31 0.40 -0.52 1.97
N GLY A 32 -0.21 -1.42 1.19
CA GLY A 32 -1.43 -2.13 1.59
C GLY A 32 -1.21 -2.98 2.85
N LEU A 33 -0.10 -3.72 2.92
CA LEU A 33 0.24 -4.54 4.08
C LEU A 33 0.50 -3.68 5.32
N ALA A 34 1.21 -2.56 5.18
CA ALA A 34 1.47 -1.64 6.29
C ALA A 34 0.16 -1.05 6.85
N LEU A 35 -0.72 -0.56 5.97
CA LEU A 35 -2.04 -0.03 6.35
C LEU A 35 -2.90 -1.09 7.04
N LEU A 36 -2.92 -2.32 6.50
CA LEU A 36 -3.63 -3.44 7.11
C LEU A 36 -3.09 -3.75 8.51
N HIS A 37 -1.77 -3.84 8.64
CA HIS A 37 -1.10 -4.12 9.91
C HIS A 37 -1.44 -3.07 10.96
N ILE A 38 -1.33 -1.78 10.62
CA ILE A 38 -1.67 -0.67 11.52
C ILE A 38 -3.13 -0.75 11.94
N ASN A 39 -4.06 -0.97 10.99
CA ASN A 39 -5.48 -1.00 11.29
C ASN A 39 -5.87 -2.14 12.23
N LEU A 40 -5.31 -3.35 12.00
CA LEU A 40 -5.50 -4.50 12.88
C LEU A 40 -4.88 -4.26 14.25
N GLY A 41 -3.64 -3.76 14.31
CA GLY A 41 -2.94 -3.47 15.56
C GLY A 41 -3.71 -2.48 16.45
N LEU A 42 -4.18 -1.37 15.87
CA LEU A 42 -4.96 -0.37 16.59
C LEU A 42 -6.31 -0.92 17.08
N LYS A 43 -6.97 -1.76 16.28
CA LYS A 43 -8.21 -2.43 16.70
C LYS A 43 -7.97 -3.36 17.88
N THR A 44 -6.90 -4.15 17.87
CA THR A 44 -6.53 -5.04 18.97
C THR A 44 -6.28 -4.23 20.25
N ILE A 45 -5.49 -3.15 20.18
CA ILE A 45 -5.25 -2.24 21.31
C ILE A 45 -6.57 -1.69 21.88
N LEU A 46 -7.48 -1.22 21.02
CA LEU A 46 -8.79 -0.76 21.48
C LEU A 46 -9.60 -1.86 22.16
N ILE A 47 -9.57 -3.06 21.60
CA ILE A 47 -10.31 -4.21 22.13
C ILE A 47 -9.82 -4.52 23.55
N ASP A 48 -8.51 -4.60 23.73
CA ASP A 48 -7.85 -5.02 24.95
C ASP A 48 -7.92 -3.98 26.07
N TYR A 49 -7.73 -2.69 25.74
CA TYR A 49 -7.55 -1.64 26.76
C TYR A 49 -8.77 -0.73 26.97
N ILE A 50 -9.70 -0.64 26.02
CA ILE A 50 -10.87 0.25 26.14
C ILE A 50 -12.14 -0.54 26.45
N HIS A 51 -12.61 -0.45 27.70
CA HIS A 51 -13.82 -1.16 28.15
C HIS A 51 -15.10 -0.31 28.05
N ILE A 52 -14.98 1.01 27.89
CA ILE A 52 -16.14 1.90 27.75
C ILE A 52 -16.63 1.87 26.29
N LYS A 53 -17.80 1.27 26.07
CA LYS A 53 -18.38 1.04 24.73
C LYS A 53 -18.49 2.31 23.88
N LYS A 54 -18.94 3.43 24.47
CA LYS A 54 -19.09 4.71 23.75
C LYS A 54 -17.75 5.21 23.21
N ILE A 55 -16.70 5.16 24.04
CA ILE A 55 -15.34 5.57 23.68
C ILE A 55 -14.77 4.63 22.60
N LYS A 56 -14.94 3.32 22.77
CA LYS A 56 -14.49 2.31 21.79
C LYS A 56 -15.10 2.56 20.40
N ILE A 57 -16.40 2.86 20.32
CA ILE A 57 -17.06 3.18 19.04
C ILE A 57 -16.49 4.45 18.40
N THR A 58 -16.32 5.53 19.18
CA THR A 58 -15.72 6.77 18.68
C THR A 58 -14.30 6.54 18.16
N LEU A 59 -13.47 5.78 18.89
CA LEU A 59 -12.11 5.50 18.46
C LEU A 59 -12.05 4.59 17.22
N LEU A 60 -12.95 3.60 17.09
CA LEU A 60 -13.05 2.79 15.86
C LEU A 60 -13.42 3.64 14.64
N PHE A 61 -14.27 4.64 14.81
CA PHE A 61 -14.60 5.60 13.76
C PHE A 61 -13.38 6.45 13.38
N LEU A 62 -12.64 6.96 14.38
CA LEU A 62 -11.42 7.73 14.14
C LEU A 62 -10.32 6.91 13.46
N ILE A 63 -10.17 5.62 13.79
CA ILE A 63 -9.24 4.73 13.07
C ILE A 63 -9.60 4.62 11.59
N ARG A 64 -10.89 4.56 11.25
CA ARG A 64 -11.31 4.54 9.84
C ARG A 64 -10.95 5.83 9.11
N ILE A 65 -11.23 6.99 9.73
CA ILE A 65 -10.85 8.29 9.16
C ILE A 65 -9.34 8.40 9.00
N SER A 66 -8.58 8.05 10.05
CA SER A 66 -7.12 8.07 10.03
C SER A 66 -6.56 7.14 8.94
N SER A 67 -7.14 5.95 8.75
CA SER A 67 -6.72 5.05 7.69
C SER A 67 -6.91 5.66 6.29
N ILE A 68 -7.98 6.43 6.07
CA ILE A 68 -8.20 7.13 4.79
C ILE A 68 -7.17 8.25 4.62
N GLU A 69 -6.91 9.02 5.67
CA GLU A 69 -5.97 10.14 5.62
C GLU A 69 -4.52 9.68 5.42
N ILE A 70 -4.11 8.58 6.07
CA ILE A 70 -2.79 7.98 5.86
C ILE A 70 -2.67 7.45 4.42
N SER A 71 -3.70 6.77 3.89
CA SER A 71 -3.72 6.35 2.49
C SER A 71 -3.60 7.53 1.52
N ARG A 72 -4.30 8.64 1.79
CA ARG A 72 -4.20 9.87 1.00
C ARG A 72 -2.78 10.43 1.01
N CYS A 73 -2.17 10.55 2.18
CA CYS A 73 -0.81 11.04 2.36
C CYS A 73 0.22 10.13 1.67
N LEU A 74 0.04 8.81 1.71
CA LEU A 74 0.91 7.86 1.02
C LEU A 74 0.82 7.97 -0.50
N ILE A 75 -0.38 8.21 -1.05
CA ILE A 75 -0.55 8.48 -2.48
C ILE A 75 0.11 9.81 -2.86
N GLU A 76 -0.05 10.85 -2.02
CA GLU A 76 0.59 12.16 -2.21
C GLU A 76 2.12 12.07 -2.18
N LEU A 77 2.70 11.15 -1.39
CA LEU A 77 4.14 10.90 -1.36
C LEU A 77 4.67 10.24 -2.66
N LEU A 78 3.80 9.52 -3.39
CA LEU A 78 4.17 8.82 -4.63
C LEU A 78 4.03 9.70 -5.89
N LEU A 79 3.32 10.83 -5.80
CA LEU A 79 3.08 11.80 -6.87
C LEU A 79 4.09 12.95 -6.83
#